data_AF-A0A2V6NM68-F1
#
_entry.id   AF-A0A2V6NM68-F1
#
_cell.length_a   1.000
_cell.length_b   1.000
_cell.length_c   1.000
_cell.angle_alpha   90.00
_cell.angle_beta   90.00
_cell.angle_gamma   90.00
#
_symmetry.space_group_name_H-M   'P 1'
#
loop_
_entity.id
_entity.type
_entity.pdbx_description
1 polymer ?
#
loop_
_entity_poly.entity_id
_entity_poly.type
_entity_poly.pdbx_seq_one_letter_code
_entity_poly.pdbx_strand_id
1 'polypeptide(L)' 'RVMSREFRALCDADRAGTPTVLDRYGATNPAEFFAVATEAFFERPRVLRARHPELYAEFAHFFRQDPIRYSGEPTSVRHE' A
#
# COMPACT_ATOMS: atom_id res chain seq x y z
N ARG A 1 -1.43 -15.87 4.06
CA ARG A 1 -1.77 -15.12 2.83
C ARG A 1 -1.45 -13.65 3.08
N VAL A 2 -0.82 -12.97 2.12
CA VAL A 2 -0.32 -11.58 2.24
C VAL A 2 -1.42 -10.63 2.68
N MET A 3 -2.55 -10.59 1.98
CA MET A 3 -3.71 -9.73 2.27
C MET A 3 -4.14 -9.75 3.74
N SER A 4 -4.36 -10.92 4.33
CA SER A 4 -4.81 -11.04 5.72
C SER A 4 -3.76 -10.63 6.75
N ARG A 5 -2.47 -10.69 6.40
CA ARG A 5 -1.37 -10.21 7.27
C ARG A 5 -1.28 -8.69 7.20
N GLU A 6 -1.29 -8.12 6.01
CA GLU A 6 -1.21 -6.67 5.80
C GLU A 6 -2.44 -5.94 6.38
N PHE A 7 -3.64 -6.52 6.24
CA PHE A 7 -4.85 -5.98 6.88
C PHE A 7 -4.70 -5.91 8.41
N ARG A 8 -4.23 -7.00 9.04
CA ARG A 8 -3.98 -7.01 10.49
C ARG A 8 -2.93 -5.98 10.89
N ALA A 9 -1.86 -5.86 10.12
CA ALA A 9 -0.82 -4.86 10.35
C ALA A 9 -1.38 -3.42 10.29
N LEU A 10 -2.28 -3.14 9.34
CA LEU A 10 -2.96 -1.85 9.27
C LEU A 10 -3.88 -1.60 10.48
N CYS A 11 -4.65 -2.61 10.92
CA CYS A 11 -5.46 -2.50 12.15
C CYS A 11 -4.60 -2.26 13.39
N ASP A 12 -3.45 -2.92 13.51
CA ASP A 12 -2.51 -2.71 14.62
C ASP A 12 -1.92 -1.29 14.59
N ALA A 13 -1.52 -0.82 13.41
CA ALA A 13 -0.99 0.53 13.23
C ALA A 13 -2.03 1.61 13.53
N ASP A 14 -3.29 1.43 13.10
CA ASP A 14 -4.39 2.35 13.39
C ASP A 14 -4.66 2.44 14.89
N ARG A 15 -4.76 1.29 15.59
CA ARG A 15 -4.89 1.24 17.06
C ARG A 15 -3.75 1.93 17.79
N ALA A 16 -2.53 1.80 17.27
CA ALA A 16 -1.35 2.44 17.84
C ALA A 16 -1.18 3.91 17.41
N GLY A 17 -2.06 4.46 16.56
CA GLY A 17 -1.93 5.80 16.00
C GLY A 17 -0.71 5.98 15.10
N THR A 18 -0.10 4.89 14.62
CA THR A 18 1.13 4.90 13.82
C THR A 18 0.82 5.33 12.39
N PRO A 19 1.50 6.34 11.82
CA PRO A 19 1.32 6.73 10.43
C PRO A 19 1.72 5.62 9.44
N THR A 20 0.90 5.36 8.42
CA THR A 20 1.18 4.35 7.38
C THR A 20 1.03 4.94 5.98
N VAL A 21 1.42 4.19 4.94
CA VAL A 21 1.15 4.60 3.54
C VAL A 21 -0.31 4.39 3.15
N LEU A 22 -1.00 3.45 3.80
CA LEU A 22 -2.40 3.15 3.57
C LEU A 22 -3.26 4.04 4.46
N ASP A 23 -4.38 4.51 3.91
CA ASP A 23 -5.35 5.26 4.68
C ASP A 23 -5.93 4.39 5.81
N ARG A 24 -6.12 5.00 6.99
CA ARG A 24 -6.66 4.31 8.18
C ARG A 24 -8.07 3.77 7.96
N TYR A 25 -8.83 4.37 7.04
CA TYR A 25 -10.13 3.86 6.65
C TYR A 25 -10.07 2.40 6.17
N GLY A 26 -8.93 1.96 5.60
CA GLY A 26 -8.69 0.57 5.25
C GLY A 26 -8.68 -0.41 6.44
N ALA A 27 -8.52 0.07 7.67
CA ALA A 27 -8.60 -0.78 8.88
C ALA A 27 -10.05 -1.18 9.24
N THR A 28 -11.06 -0.61 8.57
CA THR A 28 -12.49 -0.84 8.87
C THR A 28 -12.91 -2.29 8.59
N ASN A 29 -12.59 -2.81 7.41
CA ASN A 29 -12.89 -4.19 7.02
C ASN A 29 -12.01 -4.61 5.81
N PRO A 30 -11.98 -5.91 5.44
CA PRO A 30 -11.14 -6.37 4.34
C PRO A 30 -11.45 -5.79 2.95
N ALA A 31 -12.69 -5.33 2.69
CA ALA A 31 -13.05 -4.72 1.42
C ALA A 31 -12.47 -3.29 1.33
N GLU A 32 -12.59 -2.52 2.42
CA GLU A 32 -11.98 -1.18 2.49
C GLU A 32 -10.45 -1.26 2.45
N PHE A 33 -9.86 -2.26 3.11
CA PHE A 33 -8.44 -2.54 2.98
C PHE A 33 -8.01 -2.72 1.52
N PHE A 34 -8.76 -3.52 0.77
CA PHE A 34 -8.47 -3.75 -0.65
C PHE A 34 -8.62 -2.46 -1.47
N ALA A 35 -9.63 -1.64 -1.20
CA ALA A 35 -9.84 -0.36 -1.88
C ALA A 35 -8.66 0.59 -1.65
N VAL A 36 -8.30 0.88 -0.40
CA VAL A 36 -7.20 1.80 -0.09
C VAL A 36 -5.83 1.27 -0.53
N ALA A 37 -5.64 -0.06 -0.50
CA ALA A 37 -4.42 -0.68 -1.03
C ALA A 37 -4.36 -0.56 -2.57
N THR A 38 -5.49 -0.60 -3.26
CA THR A 38 -5.59 -0.39 -4.71
C THR A 38 -5.25 1.05 -5.07
N GLU A 39 -5.79 2.02 -4.32
CA GLU A 39 -5.44 3.44 -4.46
C GLU A 39 -3.94 3.65 -4.28
N ALA A 40 -3.36 3.17 -3.16
CA ALA A 40 -1.93 3.27 -2.92
C ALA A 40 -1.08 2.59 -4.01
N PHE A 41 -1.58 1.49 -4.60
CA PHE A 41 -0.91 0.79 -5.68
C PHE A 41 -0.83 1.63 -6.96
N PHE A 42 -1.87 2.39 -7.32
CA PHE A 42 -1.85 3.22 -8.52
C PHE A 42 -1.30 4.63 -8.30
N GLU A 43 -1.58 5.24 -7.16
CA GLU A 43 -1.23 6.63 -6.88
C GLU A 43 0.17 6.79 -6.28
N ARG A 44 0.57 5.86 -5.40
CA ARG A 44 1.83 5.91 -4.64
C ARG A 44 2.63 4.60 -4.72
N PRO A 45 2.83 4.03 -5.92
CA PRO A 45 3.39 2.70 -6.09
C PRO A 45 4.81 2.55 -5.57
N ARG A 46 5.65 3.60 -5.62
CA ARG A 46 7.03 3.53 -5.11
C ARG A 46 7.04 3.48 -3.59
N VAL A 47 6.25 4.31 -2.90
CA VAL A 47 6.09 4.21 -1.43
C VAL A 47 5.49 2.85 -1.04
N LEU A 48 4.45 2.38 -1.75
CA LEU A 48 3.83 1.09 -1.45
C LEU A 48 4.85 -0.06 -1.59
N ARG A 49 5.61 -0.11 -2.68
CA ARG A 49 6.66 -1.13 -2.87
C ARG A 49 7.74 -1.06 -1.80
N ALA A 50 8.13 0.14 -1.36
CA ALA A 50 9.16 0.32 -0.34
C ALA A 50 8.70 -0.16 1.05
N ARG A 51 7.43 0.08 1.42
CA ARG A 51 6.91 -0.26 2.76
C ARG A 51 6.24 -1.63 2.84
N HIS A 52 5.60 -2.07 1.76
CA HIS A 52 4.83 -3.32 1.68
C HIS A 52 5.19 -4.09 0.39
N PRO A 53 6.43 -4.57 0.24
CA PRO A 53 6.91 -5.17 -1.01
C PRO A 53 6.11 -6.42 -1.43
N GLU A 54 5.69 -7.26 -0.47
CA GLU A 54 4.84 -8.42 -0.76
C GLU A 54 3.45 -8.02 -1.23
N LEU A 55 2.85 -6.98 -0.63
CA LEU A 55 1.54 -6.47 -1.04
C LEU A 55 1.58 -5.90 -2.47
N TYR A 56 2.63 -5.13 -2.77
CA TYR A 56 2.87 -4.62 -4.11
C TYR A 56 2.98 -5.76 -5.13
N ALA A 57 3.73 -6.82 -4.82
CA ALA A 57 3.90 -7.97 -5.70
C ALA A 57 2.57 -8.70 -5.98
N GLU A 58 1.73 -8.89 -4.94
CA GLU A 58 0.40 -9.49 -5.10
C GLU A 58 -0.51 -8.64 -6.00
N PHE A 59 -0.49 -7.31 -5.84
CA PHE A 59 -1.29 -6.40 -6.66
C PHE A 59 -0.79 -6.33 -8.10
N ALA A 60 0.53 -6.32 -8.30
CA ALA A 60 1.13 -6.40 -9.63
C ALA A 60 0.73 -7.68 -10.36
N HIS A 61 0.70 -8.81 -9.65
CA HIS A 61 0.23 -10.08 -10.19
C HIS A 61 -1.28 -10.06 -10.49
N PHE A 62 -2.10 -9.57 -9.55
CA PHE A 62 -3.56 -9.51 -9.69
C PHE A 62 -4.02 -8.59 -10.84
N PHE A 63 -3.53 -7.34 -10.87
CA PHE A 63 -3.90 -6.36 -11.89
C PHE A 63 -3.12 -6.52 -13.20
N ARG A 64 -2.06 -7.35 -13.22
CA ARG A 64 -1.13 -7.51 -14.35
C ARG A 64 -0.54 -6.17 -14.81
N GLN A 65 -0.25 -5.30 -13.85
CA GLN A 65 0.26 -3.95 -14.08
C GLN A 65 1.45 -3.67 -13.15
N ASP A 66 2.32 -2.77 -13.56
CA ASP A 66 3.44 -2.27 -12.75
C ASP A 66 3.42 -0.74 -12.78
N PRO A 67 2.63 -0.09 -11.90
CA PRO A 67 2.43 1.36 -11.93
C PRO A 67 3.70 2.17 -11.73
N ILE A 68 4.76 1.60 -11.14
CA ILE A 68 6.08 2.27 -11.08
C ILE A 68 6.60 2.64 -12.46
N ARG A 69 6.25 1.89 -13.52
CA ARG A 69 6.69 2.15 -14.90
C ARG A 69 6.10 3.42 -15.52
N TYR A 70 4.95 3.89 -15.02
CA TYR A 70 4.26 5.06 -15.58
C TYR A 70 3.82 6.07 -14.50
N SER A 71 4.21 5.84 -13.24
CA SER A 71 3.89 6.73 -12.13
C SER A 71 4.72 8.01 -12.18
N GLY A 72 4.02 9.15 -12.02
CA GLY A 72 4.61 10.47 -11.84
C GLY A 72 5.18 10.74 -10.44
N GLU A 73 5.15 9.75 -9.53
CA GLU A 73 5.74 9.87 -8.20
C GLU A 73 7.26 10.15 -8.32
N PRO A 74 7.81 11.15 -7.61
CA PRO A 74 9.23 11.49 -7.69
C PRO A 74 10.13 10.29 -7.38
N THR A 75 11.19 10.08 -8.17
CA THR A 75 12.09 8.93 -8.03
C THR A 75 13.04 9.03 -6.81
N SER A 76 13.02 10.14 -6.05
CA SER A 76 13.98 10.34 -4.96
C SER A 76 13.47 11.27 -3.85
N VAL A 77 13.68 10.82 -2.61
CA VAL A 77 13.81 11.68 -1.42
C VAL A 77 14.99 12.62 -1.68
N ARG A 78 14.75 13.94 -1.63
CA ARG A 78 15.86 14.88 -1.44
C ARG A 78 16.46 14.56 -0.06
N HIS A 79 17.70 14.07 -0.06
CA HIS A 79 18.57 14.29 1.08
C HIS A 79 18.88 15.78 1.11
N GLU A 80 18.20 16.51 1.99
CA GLU A 80 18.61 17.83 2.49
C GLU A 80 18.91 17.70 3.98
#